data_AF-V5GPN3-F1
#
_entry.id   AF-V5GPN3-F1
#
_cell.length_a   1.000
_cell.length_b   1.000
_cell.length_c   1.000
_cell.angle_alpha   90.00
_cell.angle_beta   90.00
_cell.angle_gamma   90.00
#
_symmetry.space_group_name_H-M   'P 1'
#
loop_
_entity.id
_entity.type
_entity.pdbx_description
1 polymer ?
#
loop_
_entity_poly.entity_id
_entity_poly.type
_entity_poly.pdbx_seq_one_letter_code
_entity_poly.pdbx_strand_id
1 'polypeptide(L)'
;MAAKPQAEVIQEWADFDSAGYSFERGRMEKTVQALCFGDNAAIVPAHIAAGPSQGQKLKKEDVDFITTELLVSRSVAESTLAKYNGNMEKALTELVSGP
;
A
#
# COMPACT_ATOMS: atom_id res chain seq x y z
N MET A 1 21.66 -40.73 -47.35
CA MET A 1 21.45 -41.01 -45.92
C MET A 1 20.25 -40.19 -45.47
N ALA A 2 19.14 -40.84 -45.14
CA ALA A 2 17.92 -40.15 -44.74
C ALA A 2 18.09 -39.56 -43.34
N ALA A 3 17.78 -38.27 -43.18
CA ALA A 3 17.80 -37.59 -41.88
C ALA A 3 16.76 -38.26 -40.96
N LYS A 4 17.17 -38.65 -39.75
CA LYS A 4 16.24 -39.14 -38.72
C LYS A 4 15.22 -38.04 -38.43
N PRO A 5 13.92 -38.36 -38.31
CA PRO A 5 12.93 -37.39 -37.88
C PRO A 5 13.32 -36.90 -36.48
N GLN A 6 13.58 -35.60 -36.36
CA GLN A 6 13.64 -34.93 -35.07
C GLN A 6 12.25 -35.07 -34.46
N ALA A 7 12.13 -35.77 -33.34
CA ALA A 7 10.89 -35.75 -32.59
C ALA A 7 10.60 -34.29 -32.24
N GLU A 8 9.48 -33.75 -32.71
CA GLU A 8 8.98 -32.48 -32.21
C GLU A 8 8.67 -32.71 -30.73
N VAL A 9 9.64 -32.40 -29.88
CA VAL A 9 9.50 -32.48 -28.43
C VAL A 9 8.41 -31.46 -28.09
N ILE A 10 7.22 -31.97 -27.80
CA ILE A 10 6.19 -31.17 -27.15
C ILE A 10 6.79 -30.78 -25.80
N GLN A 11 7.15 -29.51 -25.74
CA GLN A 11 7.79 -28.81 -24.63
C GLN A 11 7.40 -29.41 -23.28
N GLU A 12 8.41 -29.82 -22.50
CA GLU A 12 8.23 -30.51 -21.22
C GLU A 12 7.36 -29.69 -20.28
N TRP A 13 6.31 -30.31 -19.73
CA TRP A 13 5.38 -29.76 -18.74
C TRP A 13 6.01 -29.56 -17.34
N ALA A 14 7.34 -29.45 -17.27
CA ALA A 14 8.09 -29.20 -16.05
C ALA A 14 8.50 -27.73 -16.04
N ASP A 15 7.69 -26.90 -15.37
CA ASP A 15 7.89 -25.45 -15.32
C ASP A 15 9.16 -25.02 -14.55
N PHE A 16 9.88 -25.93 -13.89
CA PHE A 16 11.05 -25.60 -13.07
C PHE A 16 12.25 -26.49 -13.40
N ASP A 17 13.26 -25.91 -14.03
CA ASP A 17 14.55 -26.55 -14.30
C ASP A 17 15.73 -25.68 -13.82
N SER A 18 16.96 -26.11 -14.11
CA SER A 18 18.19 -25.40 -13.80
C SER A 18 18.35 -24.04 -14.51
N ALA A 19 17.53 -23.74 -15.53
CA ALA A 19 17.50 -22.47 -16.24
C ALA A 19 16.37 -21.54 -15.76
N GLY A 20 15.48 -22.01 -14.88
CA GLY A 20 14.40 -21.25 -14.26
C GLY A 20 13.04 -21.49 -14.89
N TYR A 21 12.06 -20.63 -14.58
CA TYR A 21 10.68 -20.83 -15.04
C TYR A 21 10.49 -20.38 -16.49
N SER A 22 10.31 -21.34 -17.40
CA SER A 22 10.16 -21.07 -18.84
C SER A 22 8.71 -20.71 -19.21
N PHE A 23 7.72 -21.32 -18.55
CA PHE A 23 6.29 -21.12 -18.81
C PHE A 23 5.75 -19.86 -18.13
N GLU A 24 4.82 -19.16 -18.79
CA GLU A 24 4.20 -17.93 -18.25
C GLU A 24 3.50 -18.18 -16.90
N ARG A 25 2.98 -19.39 -16.68
CA ARG A 25 2.39 -19.81 -15.40
C ARG A 25 3.43 -19.87 -14.28
N GLY A 26 4.58 -20.53 -14.48
CA GLY A 26 5.64 -20.56 -13.47
C GLY A 26 6.21 -19.16 -13.13
N ARG A 27 6.34 -18.28 -14.13
CA ARG A 27 6.71 -16.86 -13.89
C ARG A 27 5.64 -16.09 -13.13
N MET A 28 4.37 -16.32 -13.45
CA MET A 28 3.23 -15.72 -12.75
C MET A 28 3.15 -16.23 -11.29
N GLU A 29 3.26 -17.54 -11.07
CA GLU A 29 3.19 -18.16 -9.74
C GLU A 29 4.32 -17.66 -8.83
N LYS A 30 5.56 -17.52 -9.34
CA LYS A 30 6.66 -16.89 -8.60
C LYS A 30 6.37 -15.43 -8.25
N THR A 31 5.80 -14.67 -9.18
CA THR A 31 5.46 -13.25 -8.95
C THR A 31 4.36 -13.11 -7.90
N VAL A 32 3.30 -13.92 -7.99
CA VAL A 32 2.22 -13.97 -6.99
C VAL A 32 2.77 -14.38 -5.63
N GLN A 33 3.64 -15.39 -5.58
CA GLN A 33 4.30 -15.79 -4.34
C GLN A 33 5.11 -14.64 -3.74
N ALA A 34 5.90 -13.93 -4.54
CA ALA A 34 6.71 -12.81 -4.08
C ALA A 34 5.89 -11.60 -3.58
N LEU A 35 4.74 -11.32 -4.20
CA LEU A 35 3.88 -10.18 -3.87
C LEU A 35 2.93 -10.46 -2.71
N CYS A 36 2.34 -11.64 -2.67
CA CYS A 36 1.22 -11.95 -1.77
C CYS A 36 1.62 -12.83 -0.59
N PHE A 37 2.69 -13.64 -0.73
CA PHE A 37 3.05 -14.67 0.23
C PHE A 37 4.51 -14.60 0.70
N GLY A 38 5.31 -13.69 0.15
CA GLY A 38 6.66 -13.42 0.64
C GLY A 38 6.58 -12.58 1.91
N ASP A 39 7.48 -12.83 2.86
CA ASP A 39 7.65 -12.04 4.10
C ASP A 39 8.29 -10.65 3.83
N ASN A 40 7.96 -10.03 2.70
CA ASN A 40 8.40 -8.68 2.37
C ASN A 40 7.35 -7.70 2.89
N ALA A 41 7.70 -6.92 3.91
CA ALA A 41 6.83 -5.85 4.39
C ALA A 41 6.51 -4.88 3.24
N ALA A 42 5.23 -4.54 3.08
CA ALA A 42 4.81 -3.54 2.10
C ALA A 42 5.52 -2.21 2.39
N ILE A 43 6.30 -1.72 1.43
CA ILE A 43 6.95 -0.41 1.53
C ILE A 43 5.88 0.65 1.26
N VAL A 44 5.30 1.19 2.32
CA VAL A 44 4.38 2.33 2.23
C VAL A 44 5.18 3.63 2.08
N PRO A 45 4.77 4.53 1.16
CA PRO A 45 5.33 5.88 1.08
C PRO A 45 5.33 6.59 2.43
N ALA A 46 6.35 7.41 2.70
CA ALA A 46 6.54 8.08 3.98
C ALA A 46 5.32 8.89 4.44
N HIS A 47 4.59 9.52 3.50
CA HIS A 47 3.39 10.30 3.80
C HIS A 47 2.20 9.44 4.29
N ILE A 48 2.16 8.15 3.90
CA ILE A 48 1.16 7.19 4.37
C ILE A 48 1.60 6.63 5.73
N ALA A 49 2.88 6.27 5.86
CA ALA A 49 3.45 5.77 7.11
C ALA A 49 3.36 6.78 8.26
N ALA A 50 3.40 8.09 7.95
CA ALA A 50 3.28 9.17 8.92
C ALA A 50 1.86 9.30 9.54
N GLY A 51 0.87 8.58 9.01
CA GLY A 51 -0.49 8.53 9.54
C GLY A 51 -1.26 9.86 9.40
N PRO A 52 -2.46 9.95 10.00
CA PRO A 52 -3.32 11.12 9.89
C PRO A 52 -2.68 12.40 10.44
N SER A 53 -1.89 12.28 11.50
CA SER A 53 -1.15 13.41 12.09
C SER A 53 0.07 13.84 11.27
N GLN A 54 0.40 13.16 10.18
CA GLN A 54 1.58 13.42 9.34
C GLN A 54 2.88 13.50 10.17
N GLY A 55 2.98 12.67 11.21
CA GLY A 55 4.14 12.65 12.13
C GLY A 55 4.23 13.84 13.09
N GLN A 56 3.24 14.74 13.09
CA GLN A 56 3.22 15.91 13.97
C GLN A 56 2.71 15.56 15.37
N LYS A 57 3.29 16.19 16.40
CA LYS A 57 2.77 16.11 17.78
C LYS A 57 1.61 17.09 17.95
N LEU A 58 0.40 16.62 17.71
CA LEU A 58 -0.83 17.39 17.93
C LEU A 58 -1.23 17.36 19.41
N LYS A 59 -1.87 18.43 19.90
CA LYS A 59 -2.42 18.46 21.24
C LYS A 59 -3.62 17.52 21.33
N LYS A 60 -3.62 16.64 22.33
CA LYS A 60 -4.71 15.69 22.56
C LYS A 60 -6.04 16.40 22.82
N GLU A 61 -6.01 17.49 23.56
CA GLU A 61 -7.18 18.31 23.90
C GLU A 61 -7.88 18.84 22.64
N ASP A 62 -7.13 19.36 21.66
CA ASP A 62 -7.69 19.91 20.42
C ASP A 62 -8.33 18.79 19.56
N VAL A 63 -7.69 17.62 19.49
CA VAL A 63 -8.22 16.46 18.77
C VAL A 63 -9.49 15.92 19.44
N ASP A 64 -9.46 15.79 20.76
CA ASP A 64 -10.58 15.28 21.56
C ASP A 64 -11.77 16.27 21.52
N PHE A 65 -11.51 17.59 21.51
CA PHE A 65 -12.53 18.62 21.32
C PHE A 65 -13.22 18.50 19.96
N ILE A 66 -12.44 18.48 18.86
CA ILE A 66 -12.99 18.38 17.50
C ILE A 66 -13.80 17.08 17.31
N THR A 67 -13.29 15.96 17.80
CA THR A 67 -14.01 14.67 17.70
C THR A 67 -15.31 14.66 18.50
N THR A 68 -15.35 15.32 19.65
CA THR A 68 -16.55 15.36 20.51
C THR A 68 -17.60 16.36 19.99
N GLU A 69 -17.18 17.58 19.65
CA GLU A 69 -18.11 18.66 19.28
C GLU A 69 -18.61 18.55 17.84
N LEU A 70 -17.73 18.19 16.90
CA LEU A 70 -18.09 18.09 15.49
C LEU A 70 -18.48 16.66 15.09
N LEU A 71 -18.42 15.70 16.02
CA LEU A 71 -18.74 14.28 15.79
C LEU A 71 -18.01 13.68 14.59
N VAL A 72 -16.80 14.17 14.30
CA VAL A 72 -15.95 13.65 13.23
C VAL A 72 -15.07 12.53 13.74
N SER A 73 -14.62 11.66 12.82
CA SER A 73 -13.65 10.62 13.18
C SER A 73 -12.30 11.24 13.61
N ARG A 74 -11.59 10.52 14.50
CA ARG A 74 -10.28 10.95 15.00
C ARG A 74 -9.25 11.18 13.89
N SER A 75 -9.25 10.34 12.86
CA SER A 75 -8.35 10.48 11.72
C SER A 75 -8.61 11.77 10.95
N VAL A 76 -9.87 12.17 10.76
CA VAL A 76 -10.22 13.44 10.11
C VAL A 76 -9.76 14.61 10.97
N ALA A 77 -10.05 14.60 12.28
CA ALA A 77 -9.61 15.64 13.21
C ALA A 77 -8.08 15.83 13.20
N GLU A 78 -7.32 14.73 13.29
CA GLU A 78 -5.86 14.75 13.25
C GLU A 78 -5.33 15.23 11.90
N SER A 79 -5.93 14.81 10.79
CA SER A 79 -5.52 15.24 9.45
C SER A 79 -5.74 16.73 9.21
N THR A 80 -6.88 17.27 9.64
CA THR A 80 -7.19 18.69 9.45
C THR A 80 -6.36 19.59 10.37
N LEU A 81 -6.12 19.15 11.61
CA LEU A 81 -5.18 19.84 12.50
C LEU A 81 -3.75 19.80 11.96
N ALA A 82 -3.30 18.65 11.44
CA ALA A 82 -1.95 18.53 10.86
C ALA A 82 -1.75 19.41 9.62
N LYS A 83 -2.77 19.57 8.77
CA LYS A 83 -2.73 20.49 7.62
C LYS A 83 -2.40 21.93 8.04
N TYR A 84 -2.89 22.36 9.19
CA TYR A 84 -2.71 23.73 9.70
C TYR A 84 -1.70 23.83 10.85
N ASN A 85 -0.81 22.84 11.00
CA ASN A 85 0.21 22.80 12.06
C ASN A 85 -0.35 23.00 13.48
N GLY A 86 -1.53 22.43 13.76
CA GLY A 86 -2.21 22.55 15.05
C GLY A 86 -2.94 23.88 15.27
N ASN A 87 -3.19 24.68 14.22
CA ASN A 87 -4.03 25.87 14.34
C ASN A 87 -5.52 25.48 14.37
N MET A 88 -6.11 25.59 15.56
CA MET A 88 -7.49 25.19 15.86
C MET A 88 -8.53 26.04 15.10
N GLU A 89 -8.34 27.36 15.02
CA GLU A 89 -9.28 28.27 14.33
C GLU A 89 -9.40 27.94 12.84
N LYS A 90 -8.26 27.72 12.17
CA LYS A 90 -8.23 27.35 10.75
C LYS A 90 -8.82 25.96 10.52
N ALA A 91 -8.50 25.01 11.40
CA ALA A 91 -9.03 23.65 11.31
C ALA A 91 -10.55 23.62 11.48
N LEU A 92 -11.11 24.35 12.45
CA LEU A 92 -12.57 24.48 12.61
C LEU A 92 -13.21 25.16 11.41
N THR A 93 -12.58 26.22 10.88
CA THR A 93 -13.12 26.93 9.73
C THR A 93 -13.23 26.00 8.52
N GLU A 94 -12.21 25.17 8.23
CA GLU A 94 -12.27 24.16 7.16
C GLU A 94 -13.35 23.11 7.43
N LEU A 95 -13.43 22.59 8.67
CA LEU A 95 -14.39 21.54 9.03
C LEU A 95 -15.85 22.00 8.97
N VAL A 96 -16.12 23.26 9.29
CA VAL A 96 -17.48 23.82 9.32
C VAL A 96 -17.89 24.39 7.96
N SER A 97 -16.96 25.01 7.23
CA SER A 97 -17.28 25.67 5.95
C SER A 97 -17.39 24.66 4.79
N GLY A 98 -16.87 23.45 4.97
CA GLY A 98 -16.72 22.48 3.90
C GLY A 98 -15.65 22.90 2.87
N PRO A 99 -15.35 22.03 1.89
CA PRO A 99 -14.45 22.36 0.79
C PRO A 99 -15.00 23.45 -0.13
#